data_AF-A0A6L8ERK7-F1
#
_entry.id   AF-A0A6L8ERK7-F1
#
_cell.length_a   1.000
_cell.length_b   1.000
_cell.length_c   1.000
_cell.angle_alpha   90.00
_cell.angle_beta   90.00
_cell.angle_gamma   90.00
#
_symmetry.space_group_name_H-M   'P 1'
#
loop_
_entity.id
_entity.type
_entity.pdbx_description
1 polymer ?
#
loop_
_entity_poly.entity_id
_entity_poly.type
_entity_poly.pdbx_seq_one_letter_code
_entity_poly.pdbx_strand_id
1 'polypeptide(L)'
;MVNYDLPWNPNRIEQRFGRIHRIGQTEVCHLWNLVAAETREGEVFNTLFHKLEQQRDSLGGAVFDVLGKCFADMSLRDLLIKAIREGNRPEVRARLTETIDGALDLTHLQALIEENALTHGTMDTTRIGNIREEMERVEARRLQPHFIASFFRAAFAKLDGKLRKRESGRYEIRHVPGGIYNHSNLGVGKPILQQYERITFEKDKMNVRGKPLAEFVCPGHPLLDATISAILERHRNLLKQGTVLIDPNEQNDEVRVLFYLEHAIQDGRVGNDGNRHIVSRQMQFVEINNDKTVNTPGYAPYLDYRPINEDELLAVEPVLEDWRSADLESEVKNYAVEHLVPNHLDEVKAHRETLVKKTMRAVKERLTKEINYWDNRANELRLQAETGNRMASLNAAQARQRADELHARLENRMEELQQDLHISPMPPEVIGGALIVPQSLLDAATDPEHRAPVVPSQTDRERIDRLAVAAAMEAERKLGREPTEMPHHNPGYDIESKDPNTNQLLFIEVKGKSTDATTVTVSKTQIFTAFNKPDSFILAIVEVDGDTAKEPRYIREPFQKEPDFGVTSVNYNLSELLARSEPPS
;
A
#
# COMPACT_ATOMS: atom_id res chain seq x y z
N MET A 1 16.44 24.88 -12.00
CA MET A 1 16.02 24.92 -13.42
C MET A 1 16.05 26.35 -13.91
N VAL A 2 16.56 26.58 -15.12
CA VAL A 2 16.57 27.91 -15.76
C VAL A 2 15.77 27.84 -17.07
N ASN A 3 14.73 28.66 -17.20
CA ASN A 3 14.03 28.86 -18.46
C ASN A 3 14.70 30.02 -19.21
N TYR A 4 15.34 29.70 -20.34
CA TYR A 4 15.88 30.70 -21.27
C TYR A 4 14.80 31.31 -22.17
N ASP A 5 13.75 30.54 -22.46
CA ASP A 5 12.57 30.93 -23.23
C ASP A 5 11.31 30.61 -22.42
N LEU A 6 10.30 31.49 -22.46
CA LEU A 6 9.01 31.24 -21.82
C LEU A 6 7.97 30.83 -22.87
N PRO A 7 7.33 29.66 -22.72
CA PRO A 7 6.28 29.25 -23.63
C PRO A 7 5.02 30.09 -23.38
N TRP A 8 4.31 30.43 -24.46
CA TRP A 8 3.01 31.13 -24.41
C TRP A 8 1.85 30.26 -23.92
N ASN A 9 2.12 29.01 -23.55
CA ASN A 9 1.17 28.08 -22.93
C ASN A 9 1.62 27.79 -21.48
N PRO A 10 0.87 28.27 -20.47
CA PRO A 10 1.17 28.04 -19.05
C PRO A 10 1.37 26.57 -18.68
N ASN A 11 0.59 25.65 -19.28
CA ASN A 11 0.74 24.21 -19.07
C ASN A 11 2.15 23.71 -19.37
N ARG A 12 2.86 24.32 -20.34
CA ARG A 12 4.24 23.92 -20.64
C ARG A 12 5.23 24.38 -19.56
N ILE A 13 4.98 25.49 -18.89
CA ILE A 13 5.82 25.97 -17.78
C ILE A 13 5.70 24.99 -16.61
N GLU A 14 4.46 24.66 -16.26
CA GLU A 14 4.11 23.66 -15.24
C GLU A 14 4.75 22.30 -15.55
N GLN A 15 4.57 21.77 -16.77
CA GLN A 15 5.16 20.50 -17.19
C GLN A 15 6.70 20.52 -17.16
N ARG A 16 7.34 21.66 -17.48
CA ARG A 16 8.81 21.78 -17.42
C ARG A 16 9.29 21.71 -15.96
N PHE A 17 8.61 22.40 -15.04
CA PHE A 17 8.95 22.35 -13.62
C PHE A 17 8.64 20.98 -13.00
N GLY A 18 7.52 20.35 -13.36
CA GLY A 18 7.15 18.99 -12.95
C GLY A 18 8.09 17.89 -13.45
N ARG A 19 9.11 18.19 -14.26
CA ARG A 19 10.20 17.24 -14.56
C ARG A 19 11.22 17.12 -13.43
N ILE A 20 11.39 18.17 -12.64
CA ILE A 20 12.34 18.23 -11.52
C ILE A 20 11.65 18.19 -10.17
N HIS A 21 10.46 18.77 -10.06
CA HIS A 21 9.64 18.76 -8.85
C HIS A 21 8.74 17.52 -8.87
N ARG A 22 9.26 16.41 -8.35
CA ARG A 22 8.58 15.10 -8.32
C ARG A 22 8.76 14.45 -6.95
N ILE A 23 7.83 13.54 -6.61
CA ILE A 23 7.95 12.69 -5.42
C ILE A 23 9.30 11.95 -5.45
N GLY A 24 10.08 12.09 -4.38
CA GLY A 24 11.43 11.52 -4.24
C GLY A 24 12.57 12.52 -4.51
N GLN A 25 12.28 13.78 -4.85
CA GLN A 25 13.27 14.85 -4.81
C GLN A 25 13.58 15.22 -3.35
N THR A 26 14.86 15.20 -2.96
CA THR A 26 15.31 15.50 -1.59
C THR A 26 15.78 16.93 -1.41
N GLU A 27 16.10 17.62 -2.51
CA GLU A 27 16.65 18.98 -2.51
C GLU A 27 15.60 20.02 -2.94
N VAL A 28 15.79 21.27 -2.49
CA VAL A 28 14.91 22.37 -2.87
C VAL A 28 15.06 22.68 -4.37
N CYS A 29 13.94 22.60 -5.11
CA CYS A 29 13.88 22.92 -6.53
C CYS A 29 13.84 24.43 -6.77
N HIS A 30 14.96 25.02 -7.16
CA HIS A 30 15.00 26.43 -7.60
C HIS A 30 14.57 26.59 -9.07
N LEU A 31 13.74 27.59 -9.39
CA LEU A 31 13.30 27.94 -10.74
C LEU A 31 13.66 29.40 -11.06
N TRP A 32 14.39 29.62 -12.15
CA TRP A 32 14.71 30.94 -12.68
C TRP A 32 14.09 31.11 -14.06
N ASN A 33 13.29 32.17 -14.25
CA ASN A 33 12.69 32.53 -15.53
C ASN A 33 13.40 33.77 -16.09
N LEU A 34 14.09 33.62 -17.21
CA LEU A 34 14.72 34.74 -17.89
C LEU A 34 13.68 35.45 -18.76
N VAL A 35 13.38 36.71 -18.43
CA VAL A 35 12.42 37.55 -19.14
C VAL A 35 13.17 38.75 -19.71
N ALA A 36 12.99 39.02 -21.01
CA ALA A 36 13.59 40.18 -21.64
C ALA A 36 12.94 41.47 -21.11
N ALA A 37 13.75 42.32 -20.47
CA ALA A 37 13.35 43.65 -20.05
C ALA A 37 12.98 44.53 -21.25
N GLU A 38 12.11 45.52 -21.05
CA GLU A 38 11.69 46.50 -22.07
C GLU A 38 10.93 45.89 -23.28
N THR A 39 10.39 44.67 -23.13
CA THR A 39 9.52 44.05 -24.14
C THR A 39 8.07 43.99 -23.68
N ARG A 40 7.13 44.08 -24.62
CA ARG A 40 5.68 43.97 -24.32
C ARG A 40 5.32 42.61 -23.75
N GLU A 41 5.95 41.56 -24.27
CA GLU A 41 5.84 40.20 -23.75
C GLU A 41 6.38 40.11 -22.31
N GLY A 42 7.51 40.74 -22.04
CA GLY A 42 8.11 40.79 -20.71
C GLY A 42 7.23 41.48 -19.66
N GLU A 43 6.55 42.58 -20.01
CA GLU A 43 5.60 43.25 -19.11
C GLU A 43 4.43 42.33 -18.69
N VAL A 44 3.90 41.54 -19.62
CA VAL A 44 2.82 40.58 -19.36
C VAL A 44 3.31 39.44 -18.47
N PHE A 45 4.47 38.85 -18.78
CA PHE A 45 5.04 37.79 -17.96
C PHE A 45 5.42 38.26 -16.56
N ASN A 46 5.94 39.48 -16.41
CA ASN A 46 6.31 40.02 -15.11
C ASN A 46 5.06 40.22 -14.23
N THR A 47 3.98 40.76 -14.80
CA THR A 47 2.68 40.90 -14.11
C THR A 47 2.13 39.54 -13.68
N LEU A 48 2.17 38.56 -14.59
CA LEU A 48 1.73 37.20 -14.34
C LEU A 48 2.49 36.54 -13.18
N PHE A 49 3.83 36.54 -13.22
CA PHE A 49 4.64 35.91 -12.18
C PHE A 49 4.55 36.62 -10.84
N HIS A 50 4.47 37.95 -10.83
CA HIS A 50 4.30 38.70 -9.59
C HIS A 50 2.97 38.38 -8.91
N LYS A 51 1.88 38.22 -9.67
CA LYS A 51 0.59 37.78 -9.12
C LYS A 51 0.63 36.34 -8.65
N LEU A 52 1.25 35.43 -9.40
CA LEU A 52 1.42 34.04 -8.99
C LEU A 52 2.20 33.91 -7.70
N GLU A 53 3.25 34.72 -7.51
CA GLU A 53 4.05 34.74 -6.29
C GLU A 53 3.22 35.22 -5.08
N GLN A 54 2.43 36.29 -5.25
CA GLN A 54 1.50 36.77 -4.21
C GLN A 54 0.46 35.71 -3.81
N GLN A 55 -0.11 35.02 -4.79
CA GLN A 55 -1.08 33.96 -4.52
C GLN A 55 -0.42 32.72 -3.93
N ARG A 56 0.81 32.40 -4.35
CA ARG A 56 1.58 31.28 -3.80
C ARG A 56 1.83 31.45 -2.31
N ASP A 57 2.22 32.64 -1.90
CA ASP A 57 2.48 32.96 -0.49
C ASP A 57 1.19 32.91 0.35
N SER A 58 0.03 33.17 -0.29
CA SER A 58 -1.30 33.10 0.36
C SER A 58 -1.90 31.69 0.40
N LEU A 59 -1.50 30.80 -0.53
CA LEU A 59 -2.07 29.45 -0.73
C LEU A 59 -1.06 28.31 -0.42
N GLY A 60 0.08 28.61 0.20
CA GLY A 60 1.01 27.60 0.71
C GLY A 60 1.73 26.76 -0.35
N GLY A 61 1.96 27.30 -1.56
CA GLY A 61 2.84 26.66 -2.56
C GLY A 61 2.16 25.87 -3.70
N ALA A 62 0.85 25.61 -3.65
CA ALA A 62 0.14 24.74 -4.62
C ALA A 62 -0.30 25.45 -5.93
N VAL A 63 -0.01 26.73 -6.10
CA VAL A 63 -0.53 27.56 -7.21
C VAL A 63 0.03 27.15 -8.58
N PHE A 64 1.21 26.54 -8.61
CA PHE A 64 1.82 26.09 -9.87
C PHE A 64 1.09 24.91 -10.52
N ASP A 65 0.36 24.10 -9.75
CA ASP A 65 -0.33 22.88 -10.22
C ASP A 65 -1.68 23.18 -10.91
N VAL A 66 -2.12 24.44 -10.90
CA VAL A 66 -3.37 24.89 -11.52
C VAL A 66 -3.17 25.93 -12.62
N LEU A 67 -1.91 26.33 -12.88
CA LEU A 67 -1.53 27.29 -13.91
C LEU A 67 -2.12 26.96 -15.28
N GLY A 68 -2.08 25.69 -15.64
CA GLY A 68 -2.65 25.19 -16.88
C GLY A 68 -4.15 25.44 -17.06
N LYS A 69 -4.90 25.48 -15.97
CA LYS A 69 -6.37 25.61 -15.95
C LYS A 69 -6.87 27.05 -15.74
N CYS A 70 -6.08 27.89 -15.06
CA CYS A 70 -6.40 29.31 -14.87
C CYS A 70 -6.59 30.06 -16.19
N PHE A 71 -5.97 29.56 -17.26
CA PHE A 71 -6.01 30.14 -18.61
C PHE A 71 -6.78 29.25 -19.61
N ALA A 72 -7.73 28.44 -19.14
CA ALA A 72 -8.53 27.54 -19.99
C ALA A 72 -9.52 28.31 -20.89
N ASP A 73 -10.16 29.37 -20.37
CA ASP A 73 -11.16 30.16 -21.10
C ASP A 73 -10.56 31.34 -21.88
N MET A 74 -9.31 31.71 -21.59
CA MET A 74 -8.57 32.76 -22.30
C MET A 74 -7.11 32.36 -22.47
N SER A 75 -6.65 32.22 -23.72
CA SER A 75 -5.27 31.80 -23.96
C SER A 75 -4.28 32.92 -23.62
N LEU A 76 -3.26 32.61 -22.82
CA LEU A 76 -2.14 33.54 -22.56
C LEU A 76 -1.52 34.04 -23.88
N ARG A 77 -1.56 33.21 -24.92
CA ARG A 77 -1.21 33.58 -26.30
C ARG A 77 -2.03 34.77 -26.82
N ASP A 78 -3.35 34.80 -26.62
CA ASP A 78 -4.18 35.91 -27.10
C ASP A 78 -3.92 37.20 -26.32
N LEU A 79 -3.63 37.08 -25.01
CA LEU A 79 -3.21 38.21 -24.17
C LEU A 79 -1.87 38.78 -24.66
N LEU A 80 -0.90 37.92 -24.95
CA LEU A 80 0.40 38.32 -25.51
C LEU A 80 0.26 38.96 -26.90
N ILE A 81 -0.58 38.40 -27.78
CA ILE A 81 -0.85 38.97 -29.10
C ILE A 81 -1.49 40.36 -28.98
N LYS A 82 -2.46 40.55 -28.08
CA LYS A 82 -3.09 41.85 -27.82
C LYS A 82 -2.09 42.85 -27.25
N ALA A 83 -1.24 42.43 -26.31
CA ALA A 83 -0.19 43.27 -25.74
C ALA A 83 0.83 43.73 -26.80
N ILE A 84 1.20 42.86 -27.74
CA ILE A 84 2.11 43.18 -28.84
C ILE A 84 1.46 44.14 -29.85
N ARG A 85 0.17 43.92 -30.18
CA ARG A 85 -0.54 44.71 -31.21
C ARG A 85 -1.01 46.07 -30.73
N GLU A 86 -1.45 46.17 -29.47
CA GLU A 86 -2.20 47.33 -28.97
C GLU A 86 -1.65 47.92 -27.66
N GLY A 87 -0.51 47.42 -27.16
CA GLY A 87 0.05 47.74 -25.84
C GLY A 87 0.51 49.18 -25.61
N ASN A 88 0.47 50.06 -26.62
CA ASN A 88 0.75 51.48 -26.46
C ASN A 88 -0.43 52.27 -25.86
N ARG A 89 -1.64 51.68 -25.81
CA ARG A 89 -2.81 52.32 -25.22
C ARG A 89 -2.88 52.01 -23.71
N PRO A 90 -2.95 53.03 -22.83
CA PRO A 90 -3.03 52.81 -21.38
C PRO A 90 -4.28 52.02 -20.97
N GLU A 91 -5.39 52.19 -21.69
CA GLU A 91 -6.64 51.43 -21.51
C GLU A 91 -6.44 49.92 -21.74
N VAL A 92 -5.65 49.54 -22.74
CA VAL A 92 -5.39 48.13 -23.07
C VAL A 92 -4.48 47.49 -22.01
N ARG A 93 -3.51 48.24 -21.49
CA ARG A 93 -2.66 47.77 -20.37
C ARG A 93 -3.49 47.53 -19.10
N ALA A 94 -4.33 48.48 -18.72
CA ALA A 94 -5.21 48.33 -17.55
C ALA A 94 -6.11 47.09 -17.68
N ARG A 95 -6.71 46.89 -18.86
CA ARG A 95 -7.54 45.72 -19.14
C ARG A 95 -6.78 44.40 -19.10
N LEU A 96 -5.54 44.37 -19.59
CA LEU A 96 -4.68 43.17 -19.53
C LEU A 96 -4.35 42.81 -18.08
N THR A 97 -4.02 43.79 -17.25
CA THR A 97 -3.78 43.58 -15.81
C THR A 97 -5.04 43.08 -15.11
N GLU A 98 -6.19 43.72 -15.33
CA GLU A 98 -7.47 43.29 -14.75
C GLU A 98 -7.85 41.86 -15.17
N THR A 99 -7.54 41.49 -16.41
CA THR A 99 -7.78 40.12 -16.91
C THR A 99 -6.87 39.09 -16.23
N ILE A 100 -5.58 39.42 -16.02
CA ILE A 100 -4.64 38.56 -15.29
C ILE A 100 -5.06 38.44 -13.82
N ASP A 101 -5.50 39.54 -13.21
CA ASP A 101 -5.99 39.57 -11.83
C ASP A 101 -7.23 38.70 -11.64
N GLY A 102 -8.19 38.75 -12.56
CA GLY A 102 -9.38 37.90 -12.52
C GLY A 102 -9.06 36.41 -12.76
N ALA A 103 -8.14 36.10 -13.66
CA ALA A 103 -7.71 34.71 -13.93
C ALA A 103 -6.89 34.10 -12.78
N LEU A 104 -6.24 34.93 -11.97
CA LEU A 104 -5.45 34.54 -10.79
C LEU A 104 -6.11 34.98 -9.48
N ASP A 105 -7.43 35.10 -9.48
CA ASP A 105 -8.20 35.41 -8.29
C ASP A 105 -8.11 34.26 -7.27
N LEU A 106 -8.07 34.62 -5.98
CA LEU A 106 -7.80 33.69 -4.88
C LEU A 106 -8.93 32.66 -4.74
N THR A 107 -10.19 33.11 -4.84
CA THR A 107 -11.37 32.23 -4.82
C THR A 107 -11.43 31.31 -6.04
N HIS A 108 -11.05 31.80 -7.22
CA HIS A 108 -10.99 30.99 -8.44
C HIS A 108 -9.89 29.92 -8.37
N LEU A 109 -8.70 30.30 -7.87
CA LEU A 109 -7.59 29.38 -7.66
C LEU A 109 -7.93 28.28 -6.66
N GLN A 110 -8.58 28.63 -5.54
CA GLN A 110 -9.05 27.66 -4.56
C GLN A 110 -10.01 26.63 -5.18
N ALA A 111 -11.01 27.09 -5.95
CA ALA A 111 -11.95 26.21 -6.64
C ALA A 111 -11.26 25.27 -7.64
N LEU A 112 -10.27 25.76 -8.39
CA LEU A 112 -9.51 24.94 -9.34
C LEU A 112 -8.62 23.90 -8.65
N ILE A 113 -8.01 24.25 -7.51
CA ILE A 113 -7.20 23.31 -6.73
C ILE A 113 -8.10 22.21 -6.14
N GLU A 114 -9.28 22.57 -5.61
CA GLU A 114 -10.27 21.62 -5.09
C GLU A 114 -10.81 20.68 -6.16
N GLU A 115 -11.05 21.18 -7.38
CA GLU A 115 -11.54 20.38 -8.50
C GLU A 115 -10.48 19.39 -9.04
N ASN A 116 -9.21 19.82 -9.08
CA ASN A 116 -8.09 19.02 -9.57
C ASN A 116 -7.60 17.95 -8.61
N ALA A 117 -7.81 18.14 -7.31
CA ALA A 117 -7.40 17.17 -6.33
C ALA A 117 -8.04 15.80 -6.66
N LEU A 118 -7.21 14.78 -6.93
CA LEU A 118 -7.65 13.42 -7.31
C LEU A 118 -8.59 12.80 -6.25
N THR A 119 -8.45 13.28 -5.03
CA THR A 119 -9.31 13.13 -3.85
C THR A 119 -10.00 14.48 -3.58
N HIS A 120 -11.27 14.52 -3.16
CA HIS A 120 -11.85 15.77 -2.63
C HIS A 120 -10.91 16.36 -1.56
N GLY A 121 -10.37 17.56 -1.85
CA GLY A 121 -9.53 18.35 -0.96
C GLY A 121 -8.14 18.64 -1.53
N THR A 122 -7.78 19.93 -1.64
CA THR A 122 -6.58 20.39 -0.90
C THR A 122 -6.57 19.62 0.41
N MET A 123 -5.65 18.68 0.48
CA MET A 123 -5.70 17.54 1.37
C MET A 123 -6.23 17.92 2.76
N ASP A 124 -7.50 17.56 3.05
CA ASP A 124 -8.12 17.80 4.35
C ASP A 124 -7.22 17.13 5.39
N THR A 125 -6.64 17.88 6.33
CA THR A 125 -5.64 17.37 7.29
C THR A 125 -6.16 16.14 8.03
N THR A 126 -7.47 16.06 8.23
CA THR A 126 -8.16 14.90 8.80
C THR A 126 -8.17 13.68 7.88
N ARG A 127 -8.34 13.86 6.56
CA ARG A 127 -8.25 12.77 5.56
C ARG A 127 -6.81 12.39 5.22
N ILE A 128 -5.84 13.32 5.23
CA ILE A 128 -4.41 12.94 5.20
C ILE A 128 -4.12 12.11 6.42
N GLY A 129 -4.60 12.53 7.60
CA GLY A 129 -4.48 11.76 8.83
C GLY A 129 -5.00 10.36 8.62
N ASN A 130 -6.26 10.19 8.20
CA ASN A 130 -6.84 8.86 8.02
C ASN A 130 -6.14 8.02 6.94
N ILE A 131 -5.78 8.61 5.78
CA ILE A 131 -5.06 7.89 4.72
C ILE A 131 -3.64 7.53 5.17
N ARG A 132 -2.95 8.44 5.86
CA ARG A 132 -1.61 8.22 6.41
C ARG A 132 -1.66 7.17 7.51
N GLU A 133 -2.66 7.20 8.37
CA GLU A 133 -2.90 6.18 9.39
C GLU A 133 -3.19 4.83 8.74
N GLU A 134 -4.06 4.76 7.73
CA GLU A 134 -4.30 3.54 6.96
C GLU A 134 -3.03 3.04 6.27
N MET A 135 -2.23 3.94 5.68
CA MET A 135 -0.93 3.60 5.10
C MET A 135 0.06 3.11 6.16
N GLU A 136 0.11 3.74 7.33
CA GLU A 136 0.98 3.35 8.44
C GLU A 136 0.57 1.98 9.00
N ARG A 137 -0.73 1.71 9.15
CA ARG A 137 -1.27 0.39 9.53
C ARG A 137 -0.98 -0.68 8.48
N VAL A 138 -1.18 -0.37 7.19
CA VAL A 138 -0.88 -1.29 6.09
C VAL A 138 0.61 -1.59 6.03
N GLU A 139 1.47 -0.59 6.21
CA GLU A 139 2.92 -0.79 6.23
C GLU A 139 3.38 -1.60 7.45
N ALA A 140 2.79 -1.39 8.64
CA ALA A 140 3.07 -2.21 9.83
C ALA A 140 2.73 -3.69 9.60
N ARG A 141 1.57 -3.94 8.97
CA ARG A 141 1.09 -5.29 8.58
C ARG A 141 1.73 -5.83 7.31
N ARG A 142 2.54 -5.03 6.61
CA ARG A 142 3.08 -5.39 5.30
C ARG A 142 4.14 -6.47 5.48
N LEU A 143 3.93 -7.65 4.93
CA LEU A 143 4.97 -8.68 4.91
C LEU A 143 6.28 -8.27 4.17
N GLN A 144 6.33 -7.14 3.46
CA GLN A 144 7.40 -6.80 2.51
C GLN A 144 8.24 -5.63 3.03
N PRO A 145 9.58 -5.74 3.09
CA PRO A 145 10.46 -6.50 2.18
C PRO A 145 11.09 -7.80 2.70
N HIS A 146 11.15 -7.99 4.02
CA HIS A 146 11.94 -9.09 4.64
C HIS A 146 11.34 -10.48 4.40
N PHE A 147 10.02 -10.62 4.42
CA PHE A 147 9.37 -11.91 4.14
C PHE A 147 9.66 -12.38 2.71
N ILE A 148 9.61 -11.48 1.72
CA ILE A 148 9.94 -11.82 0.32
C ILE A 148 11.37 -12.32 0.24
N ALA A 149 12.31 -11.61 0.86
CA ALA A 149 13.71 -12.02 0.86
C ALA A 149 13.88 -13.41 1.49
N SER A 150 13.26 -13.66 2.64
CA SER A 150 13.33 -14.94 3.35
C SER A 150 12.70 -16.08 2.54
N PHE A 151 11.46 -15.88 2.08
CA PHE A 151 10.75 -16.81 1.21
C PHE A 151 11.54 -17.11 -0.06
N PHE A 152 11.96 -16.08 -0.80
CA PHE A 152 12.65 -16.26 -2.07
C PHE A 152 13.97 -17.01 -1.87
N ARG A 153 14.77 -16.67 -0.85
CA ARG A 153 16.01 -17.41 -0.55
C ARG A 153 15.73 -18.89 -0.29
N ALA A 154 14.72 -19.21 0.52
CA ALA A 154 14.37 -20.59 0.87
C ALA A 154 13.80 -21.36 -0.34
N ALA A 155 12.85 -20.76 -1.07
CA ALA A 155 12.22 -21.33 -2.26
C ALA A 155 13.23 -21.54 -3.38
N PHE A 156 14.06 -20.53 -3.68
CA PHE A 156 15.08 -20.61 -4.72
C PHE A 156 16.10 -21.71 -4.40
N ALA A 157 16.50 -21.87 -3.13
CA ALA A 157 17.37 -22.98 -2.71
C ALA A 157 16.70 -24.35 -2.88
N LYS A 158 15.40 -24.49 -2.56
CA LYS A 158 14.63 -25.74 -2.78
C LYS A 158 14.45 -26.11 -4.25
N LEU A 159 14.59 -25.13 -5.15
CA LEU A 159 14.56 -25.30 -6.61
C LEU A 159 15.98 -25.35 -7.22
N ASP A 160 16.99 -25.74 -6.43
CA ASP A 160 18.40 -25.89 -6.83
C ASP A 160 19.11 -24.59 -7.25
N GLY A 161 18.52 -23.44 -6.92
CA GLY A 161 19.07 -22.13 -7.17
C GLY A 161 20.10 -21.71 -6.12
N LYS A 162 21.11 -20.93 -6.54
CA LYS A 162 22.16 -20.41 -5.65
C LYS A 162 22.22 -18.88 -5.66
N LEU A 163 21.94 -18.26 -4.52
CA LEU A 163 22.18 -16.82 -4.28
C LEU A 163 23.54 -16.63 -3.62
N ARG A 164 24.37 -15.74 -4.18
CA ARG A 164 25.63 -15.32 -3.55
C ARG A 164 25.51 -13.90 -3.01
N LYS A 165 25.68 -13.73 -1.71
CA LYS A 165 25.74 -12.39 -1.10
C LYS A 165 27.00 -11.67 -1.60
N ARG A 166 26.85 -10.40 -2.00
CA ARG A 166 27.95 -9.57 -2.53
C ARG A 166 28.16 -8.36 -1.65
N GLU A 167 27.08 -7.64 -1.39
CA GLU A 167 27.03 -6.52 -0.45
C GLU A 167 25.88 -6.74 0.55
N SER A 168 25.76 -5.87 1.56
CA SER A 168 24.60 -5.92 2.46
C SER A 168 23.31 -5.70 1.67
N GLY A 169 22.32 -6.58 1.82
CA GLY A 169 21.04 -6.54 1.09
C GLY A 169 21.11 -6.76 -0.42
N ARG A 170 22.27 -7.17 -0.98
CA ARG A 170 22.44 -7.37 -2.44
C ARG A 170 23.07 -8.73 -2.77
N TYR A 171 22.47 -9.40 -3.74
CA TYR A 171 22.82 -10.78 -4.10
C TYR A 171 23.08 -10.93 -5.60
N GLU A 172 23.90 -11.90 -5.97
CA GLU A 172 24.17 -12.30 -7.36
C GLU A 172 23.54 -13.68 -7.62
N ILE A 173 22.91 -13.84 -8.79
CA ILE A 173 22.43 -15.13 -9.30
C ILE A 173 23.19 -15.43 -10.59
N ARG A 174 24.07 -16.44 -10.55
CA ARG A 174 24.87 -16.83 -11.73
C ARG A 174 24.09 -17.68 -12.74
N HIS A 175 23.09 -18.42 -12.26
CA HIS A 175 22.28 -19.29 -13.08
C HIS A 175 20.91 -19.42 -12.44
N VAL A 176 19.86 -19.14 -13.21
CA VAL A 176 18.47 -19.43 -12.83
C VAL A 176 18.15 -20.88 -13.19
N PRO A 177 17.73 -21.71 -12.23
CA PRO A 177 17.35 -23.10 -12.47
C PRO A 177 16.28 -23.24 -13.58
N GLY A 178 16.42 -24.28 -14.41
CA GLY A 178 15.47 -24.58 -15.48
C GLY A 178 14.04 -24.78 -15.00
N GLY A 179 13.86 -25.33 -13.79
CA GLY A 179 12.55 -25.44 -13.16
C GLY A 179 11.83 -24.10 -12.98
N ILE A 180 12.56 -23.02 -12.68
CA ILE A 180 11.97 -21.66 -12.60
C ILE A 180 11.79 -21.07 -13.99
N TYR A 181 12.78 -21.26 -14.87
CA TYR A 181 12.74 -20.72 -16.23
C TYR A 181 11.54 -21.24 -17.04
N ASN A 182 11.18 -22.52 -16.88
CA ASN A 182 10.04 -23.13 -17.57
C ASN A 182 8.67 -22.55 -17.15
N HIS A 183 8.60 -21.92 -15.97
CA HIS A 183 7.41 -21.24 -15.47
C HIS A 183 7.40 -19.74 -15.82
N SER A 184 8.31 -19.29 -16.69
CA SER A 184 8.23 -17.94 -17.22
C SER A 184 6.95 -17.80 -18.04
N ASN A 185 6.07 -16.86 -17.65
CA ASN A 185 4.91 -16.51 -18.45
C ASN A 185 5.38 -15.90 -19.79
N LEU A 186 5.50 -16.75 -20.82
CA LEU A 186 5.77 -16.38 -22.20
C LEU A 186 4.54 -15.65 -22.76
N GLY A 187 4.41 -14.35 -22.46
CA GLY A 187 3.35 -13.54 -23.06
C GLY A 187 3.06 -12.19 -22.41
N VAL A 188 3.39 -11.99 -21.12
CA VAL A 188 3.11 -10.73 -20.42
C VAL A 188 4.30 -10.37 -19.51
N GLY A 189 5.01 -9.28 -19.85
CA GLY A 189 6.06 -8.71 -19.01
C GLY A 189 7.50 -8.96 -19.50
N LYS A 190 8.47 -8.58 -18.66
CA LYS A 190 9.89 -8.77 -18.95
C LYS A 190 10.26 -10.27 -18.89
N PRO A 191 11.10 -10.79 -19.80
CA PRO A 191 11.56 -12.16 -19.73
C PRO A 191 12.49 -12.38 -18.52
N ILE A 192 12.51 -13.61 -18.00
CA ILE A 192 13.45 -14.02 -16.94
C ILE A 192 14.84 -14.12 -17.55
N LEU A 193 15.82 -13.45 -16.95
CA LEU A 193 17.23 -13.57 -17.35
C LEU A 193 17.84 -14.88 -16.87
N GLN A 194 18.79 -15.45 -17.64
CA GLN A 194 19.54 -16.64 -17.22
C GLN A 194 20.45 -16.38 -16.00
N GLN A 195 20.87 -15.13 -15.81
CA GLN A 195 21.72 -14.67 -14.72
C GLN A 195 21.35 -13.23 -14.34
N TYR A 196 21.54 -12.88 -13.07
CA TYR A 196 21.36 -11.53 -12.55
C TYR A 196 22.64 -11.10 -11.83
N GLU A 197 23.28 -10.03 -12.33
CA GLU A 197 24.51 -9.51 -11.75
C GLU A 197 24.28 -9.02 -10.31
N ARG A 198 23.18 -8.30 -10.09
CA ARG A 198 22.74 -7.84 -8.77
C ARG A 198 21.21 -7.85 -8.66
N ILE A 199 20.72 -8.43 -7.58
CA ILE A 199 19.33 -8.34 -7.14
C ILE A 199 19.26 -7.79 -5.71
N THR A 200 18.12 -7.18 -5.37
CA THR A 200 17.80 -6.75 -4.00
C THR A 200 16.30 -6.86 -3.74
N PHE A 201 15.93 -6.95 -2.46
CA PHE A 201 14.55 -6.93 -1.98
C PHE A 201 14.21 -5.61 -1.30
N GLU A 202 15.17 -4.69 -1.22
CA GLU A 202 15.05 -3.40 -0.53
C GLU A 202 15.19 -2.26 -1.55
N LYS A 203 14.25 -1.31 -1.52
CA LYS A 203 14.13 -0.29 -2.57
C LYS A 203 15.29 0.72 -2.53
N ASP A 204 15.74 1.08 -1.35
CA ASP A 204 16.89 1.95 -1.08
C ASP A 204 18.22 1.35 -1.59
N LYS A 205 18.32 0.02 -1.65
CA LYS A 205 19.53 -0.69 -2.11
C LYS A 205 19.58 -0.95 -3.62
N MET A 206 18.57 -0.49 -4.38
CA MET A 206 18.55 -0.61 -5.84
C MET A 206 19.71 0.15 -6.49
N ASN A 207 19.94 1.39 -6.07
CA ASN A 207 20.94 2.28 -6.64
C ASN A 207 21.96 2.72 -5.59
N VAL A 208 23.03 1.93 -5.45
CA VAL A 208 24.16 2.27 -4.57
C VAL A 208 25.23 2.97 -5.41
N ARG A 209 25.62 4.19 -5.00
CA ARG A 209 26.61 5.00 -5.71
C ARG A 209 27.90 4.22 -5.96
N GLY A 210 28.35 4.18 -7.22
CA GLY A 210 29.58 3.50 -7.63
C GLY A 210 29.47 1.97 -7.74
N LYS A 211 28.26 1.41 -7.68
CA LYS A 211 27.99 -0.02 -7.88
C LYS A 211 27.03 -0.20 -9.07
N PRO A 212 26.96 -1.41 -9.68
CA PRO A 212 25.94 -1.73 -10.68
C PRO A 212 24.53 -1.50 -10.12
N LEU A 213 23.54 -1.31 -11.00
CA LEU A 213 22.13 -1.26 -10.58
C LEU A 213 21.68 -2.66 -10.13
N ALA A 214 20.97 -2.76 -9.00
CA ALA A 214 20.33 -4.01 -8.60
C ALA A 214 18.90 -4.08 -9.16
N GLU A 215 18.53 -5.25 -9.65
CA GLU A 215 17.14 -5.57 -9.99
C GLU A 215 16.33 -5.77 -8.71
N PHE A 216 15.20 -5.07 -8.60
CA PHE A 216 14.34 -5.12 -7.42
C PHE A 216 13.35 -6.28 -7.55
N VAL A 217 13.58 -7.32 -6.75
CA VAL A 217 12.73 -8.51 -6.74
C VAL A 217 11.58 -8.27 -5.76
N CYS A 218 10.41 -7.97 -6.32
CA CYS A 218 9.17 -7.69 -5.61
C CYS A 218 8.00 -8.45 -6.29
N PRO A 219 6.78 -8.46 -5.72
CA PRO A 219 5.63 -9.07 -6.40
C PRO A 219 5.42 -8.44 -7.78
N GLY A 220 5.10 -9.25 -8.78
CA GLY A 220 5.04 -8.83 -10.18
C GLY A 220 6.40 -8.84 -10.89
N HIS A 221 7.49 -9.13 -10.18
CA HIS A 221 8.78 -9.39 -10.81
C HIS A 221 8.79 -10.82 -11.39
N PRO A 222 9.12 -11.01 -12.68
CA PRO A 222 9.04 -12.31 -13.37
C PRO A 222 9.77 -13.45 -12.65
N LEU A 223 10.96 -13.17 -12.10
CA LEU A 223 11.74 -14.14 -11.33
C LEU A 223 11.02 -14.61 -10.05
N LEU A 224 10.38 -13.71 -9.32
CA LEU A 224 9.67 -14.05 -8.09
C LEU A 224 8.39 -14.83 -8.44
N ASP A 225 7.62 -14.34 -9.39
CA ASP A 225 6.36 -14.95 -9.81
C ASP A 225 6.59 -16.38 -10.33
N ALA A 226 7.61 -16.61 -11.16
CA ALA A 226 7.96 -17.95 -11.62
C ALA A 226 8.46 -18.87 -10.50
N THR A 227 9.18 -18.31 -9.51
CA THR A 227 9.60 -19.07 -8.31
C THR A 227 8.38 -19.49 -7.49
N ILE A 228 7.40 -18.60 -7.31
CA ILE A 228 6.13 -18.89 -6.62
C ILE A 228 5.36 -19.97 -7.38
N SER A 229 5.19 -19.81 -8.70
CA SER A 229 4.49 -20.79 -9.54
C SER A 229 5.12 -22.18 -9.46
N ALA A 230 6.45 -22.28 -9.56
CA ALA A 230 7.15 -23.55 -9.47
C ALA A 230 7.00 -24.23 -8.09
N ILE A 231 6.99 -23.45 -7.00
CA ILE A 231 6.74 -23.98 -5.66
C ILE A 231 5.29 -24.45 -5.51
N LEU A 232 4.33 -23.65 -5.99
CA LEU A 232 2.91 -24.00 -5.92
C LEU A 232 2.63 -25.24 -6.77
N GLU A 233 3.13 -25.35 -7.99
CA GLU A 233 2.94 -26.54 -8.82
C GLU A 233 3.40 -27.81 -8.09
N ARG A 234 4.55 -27.76 -7.40
CA ARG A 234 5.11 -28.90 -6.68
C ARG A 234 4.37 -29.23 -5.37
N HIS A 235 3.82 -28.24 -4.68
CA HIS A 235 3.37 -28.39 -3.28
C HIS A 235 1.90 -28.04 -3.04
N ARG A 236 1.13 -27.60 -4.05
CA ARG A 236 -0.28 -27.20 -3.88
C ARG A 236 -1.16 -28.29 -3.29
N ASN A 237 -0.92 -29.55 -3.65
CA ASN A 237 -1.69 -30.67 -3.11
C ASN A 237 -1.42 -30.89 -1.61
N LEU A 238 -0.24 -30.53 -1.11
CA LEU A 238 0.08 -30.63 0.32
C LEU A 238 -0.73 -29.64 1.16
N LEU A 239 -1.06 -28.46 0.60
CA LEU A 239 -1.92 -27.50 1.28
C LEU A 239 -3.32 -28.09 1.53
N LYS A 240 -3.86 -28.84 0.57
CA LYS A 240 -5.15 -29.53 0.70
C LYS A 240 -5.11 -30.74 1.62
N GLN A 241 -3.99 -31.48 1.63
CA GLN A 241 -3.79 -32.58 2.58
C GLN A 241 -3.77 -32.04 4.03
N GLY A 242 -3.25 -30.83 4.21
CA GLY A 242 -3.11 -30.19 5.50
C GLY A 242 -1.96 -30.75 6.33
N THR A 243 -1.77 -30.17 7.51
CA THR A 243 -0.72 -30.57 8.45
C THR A 243 -1.15 -30.26 9.88
N VAL A 244 -0.41 -30.78 10.86
CA VAL A 244 -0.58 -30.44 12.27
C VAL A 244 0.54 -29.48 12.65
N LEU A 245 0.15 -28.34 13.21
CA LEU A 245 1.06 -27.31 13.70
C LEU A 245 0.84 -27.11 15.20
N ILE A 246 1.87 -26.62 15.87
CA ILE A 246 1.81 -26.30 17.29
C ILE A 246 1.84 -24.80 17.46
N ASP A 247 0.91 -24.27 18.24
CA ASP A 247 0.96 -22.90 18.71
C ASP A 247 1.69 -22.85 20.07
N PRO A 248 2.91 -22.28 20.12
CA PRO A 248 3.66 -22.14 21.36
C PRO A 248 3.14 -21.01 22.27
N ASN A 249 2.30 -20.11 21.76
CA ASN A 249 1.84 -18.92 22.48
C ASN A 249 0.46 -19.15 23.10
N GLU A 250 -0.34 -20.05 22.53
CA GLU A 250 -1.65 -20.40 23.06
C GLU A 250 -1.54 -21.20 24.36
N GLN A 251 -2.35 -20.80 25.33
CA GLN A 251 -2.36 -21.37 26.68
C GLN A 251 -3.67 -22.08 27.02
N ASN A 252 -4.67 -22.00 26.14
CA ASN A 252 -5.85 -22.85 26.23
C ASN A 252 -5.53 -24.26 25.72
N ASP A 253 -6.25 -25.26 26.20
CA ASP A 253 -6.12 -26.64 25.73
C ASP A 253 -7.06 -26.92 24.53
N GLU A 254 -7.52 -25.88 23.85
CA GLU A 254 -8.46 -25.99 22.74
C GLU A 254 -7.73 -26.18 21.41
N VAL A 255 -7.90 -27.37 20.84
CA VAL A 255 -7.53 -27.62 19.44
C VAL A 255 -8.42 -26.78 18.53
N ARG A 256 -7.83 -26.27 17.44
CA ARG A 256 -8.56 -25.50 16.42
C ARG A 256 -8.07 -25.84 15.02
N VAL A 257 -8.89 -25.60 14.01
CA VAL A 257 -8.51 -25.80 12.61
C VAL A 257 -8.39 -24.45 11.92
N LEU A 258 -7.19 -24.17 11.42
CA LEU A 258 -6.89 -23.03 10.57
C LEU A 258 -7.23 -23.35 9.11
N PHE A 259 -8.04 -22.54 8.47
CA PHE A 259 -8.37 -22.60 7.06
C PHE A 259 -7.76 -21.44 6.28
N TYR A 260 -7.24 -21.76 5.09
CA TYR A 260 -6.76 -20.79 4.11
C TYR A 260 -7.85 -20.55 3.06
N LEU A 261 -8.42 -19.35 3.05
CA LEU A 261 -9.47 -18.96 2.11
C LEU A 261 -8.93 -18.00 1.07
N GLU A 262 -9.26 -18.23 -0.19
CA GLU A 262 -9.08 -17.27 -1.28
C GLU A 262 -10.44 -16.90 -1.83
N HIS A 263 -10.67 -15.61 -2.01
CA HIS A 263 -11.81 -15.14 -2.79
C HIS A 263 -11.42 -13.91 -3.58
N ALA A 264 -12.16 -13.67 -4.65
CA ALA A 264 -11.85 -12.62 -5.60
C ALA A 264 -13.11 -11.86 -5.98
N ILE A 265 -12.90 -10.63 -6.40
CA ILE A 265 -13.92 -9.72 -6.90
C ILE A 265 -13.59 -9.42 -8.36
N GLN A 266 -14.59 -9.55 -9.22
CA GLN A 266 -14.47 -9.35 -10.65
C GLN A 266 -15.36 -8.20 -11.11
N ASP A 267 -14.94 -7.51 -12.17
CA ASP A 267 -15.76 -6.50 -12.86
C ASP A 267 -16.52 -7.10 -14.06
N GLY A 268 -17.27 -6.26 -14.76
CA GLY A 268 -18.06 -6.67 -15.92
C GLY A 268 -17.25 -6.87 -17.21
N ARG A 269 -15.95 -6.56 -17.21
CA ARG A 269 -15.12 -6.71 -18.42
C ARG A 269 -14.74 -8.16 -18.60
N VAL A 270 -14.78 -8.58 -19.86
CA VAL A 270 -14.41 -9.94 -20.26
C VAL A 270 -13.07 -9.88 -20.99
N GLY A 271 -12.11 -10.66 -20.53
CA GLY A 271 -10.81 -10.83 -21.17
C GLY A 271 -10.92 -11.62 -22.47
N ASN A 272 -9.82 -11.65 -23.22
CA ASN A 272 -9.73 -12.43 -24.47
C ASN A 272 -9.90 -13.94 -24.26
N ASP A 273 -9.67 -14.40 -23.02
CA ASP A 273 -9.86 -15.77 -22.56
C ASP A 273 -11.31 -16.11 -22.19
N GLY A 274 -12.23 -15.14 -22.27
CA GLY A 274 -13.64 -15.30 -21.91
C GLY A 274 -13.91 -15.19 -20.41
N ASN A 275 -12.87 -15.02 -19.58
CA ASN A 275 -13.01 -14.84 -18.14
C ASN A 275 -13.26 -13.37 -17.82
N ARG A 276 -13.99 -13.12 -16.73
CA ARG A 276 -14.12 -11.76 -16.23
C ARG A 276 -12.84 -11.30 -15.58
N HIS A 277 -12.56 -10.01 -15.70
CA HIS A 277 -11.36 -9.42 -15.15
C HIS A 277 -11.44 -9.34 -13.61
N ILE A 278 -10.46 -9.95 -12.93
CA ILE A 278 -10.34 -9.90 -11.46
C ILE A 278 -9.79 -8.53 -11.06
N VAL A 279 -10.58 -7.79 -10.28
CA VAL A 279 -10.24 -6.45 -9.77
C VAL A 279 -9.47 -6.54 -8.47
N SER A 280 -9.87 -7.46 -7.59
CA SER A 280 -9.24 -7.66 -6.30
C SER A 280 -9.28 -9.13 -5.93
N ARG A 281 -8.26 -9.57 -5.21
CA ARG A 281 -8.16 -10.91 -4.67
C ARG A 281 -7.59 -10.83 -3.27
N GLN A 282 -8.25 -11.49 -2.33
CA GLN A 282 -7.83 -11.55 -0.94
C GLN A 282 -7.61 -13.00 -0.52
N MET A 283 -6.53 -13.19 0.25
CA MET A 283 -6.29 -14.41 1.00
C MET A 283 -6.57 -14.13 2.47
N GLN A 284 -7.37 -14.97 3.10
CA GLN A 284 -7.83 -14.81 4.47
C GLN A 284 -7.60 -16.09 5.26
N PHE A 285 -7.47 -15.92 6.56
CA PHE A 285 -7.24 -16.99 7.51
C PHE A 285 -8.44 -17.03 8.45
N VAL A 286 -8.97 -18.22 8.68
CA VAL A 286 -10.13 -18.43 9.55
C VAL A 286 -9.83 -19.62 10.45
N GLU A 287 -10.06 -19.47 11.75
CA GLU A 287 -9.93 -20.55 12.72
C GLU A 287 -11.30 -20.97 13.22
N ILE A 288 -11.49 -22.28 13.39
CA ILE A 288 -12.69 -22.86 13.98
C ILE A 288 -12.30 -23.76 15.15
N ASN A 289 -12.92 -23.53 16.30
CA ASN A 289 -12.72 -24.32 17.52
C ASN A 289 -13.76 -25.46 17.59
N ASN A 290 -13.59 -26.38 18.56
CA ASN A 290 -14.50 -27.53 18.75
C ASN A 290 -15.98 -27.11 18.89
N ASP A 291 -16.22 -25.95 19.50
CA ASP A 291 -17.57 -25.38 19.68
C ASP A 291 -18.13 -24.73 18.41
N LYS A 292 -17.46 -24.90 17.26
CA LYS A 292 -17.81 -24.30 15.95
C LYS A 292 -17.83 -22.77 15.97
N THR A 293 -17.17 -22.17 16.94
CA THR A 293 -16.94 -20.73 16.97
C THR A 293 -15.87 -20.40 15.95
N VAL A 294 -16.21 -19.51 15.03
CA VAL A 294 -15.33 -19.10 13.93
C VAL A 294 -14.69 -17.75 14.25
N ASN A 295 -13.36 -17.72 14.21
CA ASN A 295 -12.55 -16.55 14.52
C ASN A 295 -11.63 -16.18 13.34
N THR A 296 -11.18 -14.93 13.29
CA THR A 296 -10.22 -14.44 12.28
C THR A 296 -8.89 -14.11 12.95
N PRO A 297 -7.88 -15.01 12.91
CA PRO A 297 -6.62 -14.88 13.64
C PRO A 297 -5.63 -13.88 13.01
N GLY A 298 -6.12 -12.92 12.21
CA GLY A 298 -5.29 -11.94 11.51
C GLY A 298 -4.77 -12.39 10.14
N TYR A 299 -3.71 -11.71 9.66
CA TYR A 299 -3.27 -11.77 8.26
C TYR A 299 -2.24 -12.87 7.95
N ALA A 300 -1.58 -13.44 8.97
CA ALA A 300 -0.57 -14.50 8.79
C ALA A 300 -0.29 -15.29 10.08
N PRO A 301 -1.30 -15.90 10.72
CA PRO A 301 -1.15 -16.60 12.01
C PRO A 301 -0.13 -17.76 11.95
N TYR A 302 -0.02 -18.41 10.80
CA TYR A 302 0.89 -19.54 10.56
C TYR A 302 2.38 -19.20 10.75
N LEU A 303 2.76 -17.92 10.80
CA LEU A 303 4.14 -17.51 11.05
C LEU A 303 4.60 -17.77 12.47
N ASP A 304 3.65 -17.84 13.40
CA ASP A 304 3.90 -18.05 14.82
C ASP A 304 3.73 -19.53 15.22
N TYR A 305 3.31 -20.39 14.28
CA TYR A 305 3.10 -21.82 14.50
C TYR A 305 4.30 -22.67 14.05
N ARG A 306 4.70 -23.64 14.87
CA ARG A 306 5.82 -24.55 14.58
C ARG A 306 5.33 -25.89 14.04
N PRO A 307 6.12 -26.60 13.22
CA PRO A 307 5.78 -27.98 12.86
C PRO A 307 5.80 -28.89 14.10
N ILE A 308 4.94 -29.91 14.09
CA ILE A 308 4.96 -31.01 15.04
C ILE A 308 6.01 -32.06 14.65
N ASN A 309 6.66 -32.68 15.62
CA ASN A 309 7.56 -33.81 15.39
C ASN A 309 6.83 -35.17 15.51
N GLU A 310 7.45 -36.25 15.03
CA GLU A 310 6.82 -37.59 15.01
C GLU A 310 6.41 -38.08 16.42
N ASP A 311 7.27 -37.90 17.43
CA ASP A 311 6.97 -38.30 18.81
C ASP A 311 5.84 -37.48 19.43
N GLU A 312 5.80 -36.17 19.15
CA GLU A 312 4.76 -35.26 19.62
C GLU A 312 3.42 -35.58 18.97
N LEU A 313 3.43 -35.93 17.68
CA LEU A 313 2.23 -36.29 16.93
C LEU A 313 1.58 -37.55 17.51
N LEU A 314 2.37 -38.57 17.86
CA LEU A 314 1.88 -39.79 18.50
C LEU A 314 1.23 -39.51 19.86
N ALA A 315 1.73 -38.53 20.62
CA ALA A 315 1.18 -38.16 21.92
C ALA A 315 -0.20 -37.49 21.82
N VAL A 316 -0.41 -36.65 20.80
CA VAL A 316 -1.65 -35.88 20.64
C VAL A 316 -2.71 -36.58 19.78
N GLU A 317 -2.32 -37.61 19.01
CA GLU A 317 -3.21 -38.34 18.10
C GLU A 317 -4.58 -38.76 18.70
N PRO A 318 -4.68 -39.23 19.96
CA PRO A 318 -5.97 -39.59 20.57
C PRO A 318 -6.94 -38.41 20.68
N VAL A 319 -6.44 -37.18 20.86
CA VAL A 319 -7.25 -35.96 20.99
C VAL A 319 -7.71 -35.45 19.62
N LEU A 320 -7.07 -35.90 18.53
CA LEU A 320 -7.35 -35.45 17.17
C LEU A 320 -8.43 -36.27 16.45
N GLU A 321 -8.88 -37.40 16.99
CA GLU A 321 -9.83 -38.29 16.31
C GLU A 321 -11.20 -37.64 16.08
N ASP A 322 -11.67 -36.79 17.00
CA ASP A 322 -12.98 -36.13 16.91
C ASP A 322 -13.10 -35.18 15.70
N TRP A 323 -12.00 -34.54 15.31
CA TRP A 323 -11.93 -33.59 14.21
C TRP A 323 -12.01 -34.23 12.82
N ARG A 324 -11.73 -35.54 12.69
CA ARG A 324 -11.68 -36.24 11.40
C ARG A 324 -13.08 -36.45 10.76
N SER A 325 -14.16 -36.22 11.52
CA SER A 325 -15.53 -36.55 11.12
C SER A 325 -16.44 -35.34 10.80
N ALA A 326 -15.97 -34.11 11.02
CA ALA A 326 -16.79 -32.90 10.89
C ALA A 326 -16.66 -32.25 9.49
N ASP A 327 -17.77 -31.80 8.90
CA ASP A 327 -17.78 -31.00 7.66
C ASP A 327 -17.48 -29.52 7.95
N LEU A 328 -16.25 -29.26 8.39
CA LEU A 328 -15.78 -27.93 8.80
C LEU A 328 -15.62 -26.98 7.61
N GLU A 329 -15.33 -27.53 6.42
CA GLU A 329 -15.10 -26.72 5.22
C GLU A 329 -16.38 -25.95 4.83
N SER A 330 -17.54 -26.59 4.91
CA SER A 330 -18.83 -25.95 4.64
C SER A 330 -19.14 -24.83 5.63
N GLU A 331 -18.88 -25.04 6.93
CA GLU A 331 -19.11 -24.03 7.98
C GLU A 331 -18.26 -22.77 7.75
N VAL A 332 -16.98 -22.98 7.44
CA VAL A 332 -16.05 -21.88 7.17
C VAL A 332 -16.40 -21.14 5.88
N LYS A 333 -16.81 -21.85 4.82
CA LYS A 333 -17.32 -21.21 3.58
C LYS A 333 -18.56 -20.36 3.85
N ASN A 334 -19.51 -20.85 4.65
CA ASN A 334 -20.71 -20.11 5.00
C ASN A 334 -20.36 -18.84 5.78
N TYR A 335 -19.50 -18.94 6.79
CA TYR A 335 -19.01 -17.79 7.54
C TYR A 335 -18.35 -16.75 6.62
N ALA A 336 -17.51 -17.21 5.68
CA ALA A 336 -16.84 -16.35 4.73
C ALA A 336 -17.83 -15.62 3.80
N VAL A 337 -18.85 -16.32 3.30
CA VAL A 337 -19.92 -15.72 2.47
C VAL A 337 -20.74 -14.70 3.25
N GLU A 338 -20.99 -14.93 4.54
CA GLU A 338 -21.80 -14.05 5.38
C GLU A 338 -21.06 -12.82 5.88
N HIS A 339 -19.77 -12.95 6.24
CA HIS A 339 -19.04 -11.89 6.95
C HIS A 339 -17.84 -11.35 6.17
N LEU A 340 -17.08 -12.20 5.49
CA LEU A 340 -15.80 -11.80 4.91
C LEU A 340 -15.93 -11.24 3.48
N VAL A 341 -16.68 -11.94 2.63
CA VAL A 341 -16.89 -11.57 1.23
C VAL A 341 -17.66 -10.25 1.10
N PRO A 342 -18.72 -9.97 1.88
CA PRO A 342 -19.42 -8.68 1.81
C PRO A 342 -18.53 -7.50 2.20
N ASN A 343 -17.72 -7.65 3.26
CA ASN A 343 -16.79 -6.61 3.69
C ASN A 343 -15.77 -6.27 2.58
N HIS A 344 -15.17 -7.28 1.96
CA HIS A 344 -14.26 -7.07 0.83
C HIS A 344 -14.98 -6.46 -0.38
N LEU A 345 -16.23 -6.87 -0.65
CA LEU A 345 -17.03 -6.31 -1.75
C LEU A 345 -17.31 -4.83 -1.55
N ASP A 346 -17.72 -4.44 -0.34
CA ASP A 346 -18.04 -3.06 -0.02
C ASP A 346 -16.80 -2.16 -0.08
N GLU A 347 -15.65 -2.63 0.43
CA GLU A 347 -14.37 -1.94 0.33
C GLU A 347 -13.98 -1.66 -1.13
N VAL A 348 -13.97 -2.70 -1.97
CA VAL A 348 -13.59 -2.58 -3.38
C VAL A 348 -14.60 -1.73 -4.15
N LYS A 349 -15.89 -1.90 -3.88
CA LYS A 349 -16.95 -1.14 -4.54
C LYS A 349 -16.86 0.35 -4.21
N ALA A 350 -16.69 0.72 -2.94
CA ALA A 350 -16.56 2.11 -2.52
C ALA A 350 -15.38 2.82 -3.22
N HIS A 351 -14.22 2.15 -3.26
CA HIS A 351 -13.03 2.68 -3.93
C HIS A 351 -13.21 2.78 -5.45
N ARG A 352 -13.70 1.71 -6.08
CA ARG A 352 -13.85 1.61 -7.54
C ARG A 352 -14.90 2.57 -8.07
N GLU A 353 -16.05 2.69 -7.41
CA GLU A 353 -17.10 3.64 -7.80
C GLU A 353 -16.58 5.08 -7.83
N THR A 354 -15.84 5.48 -6.81
CA THR A 354 -15.27 6.83 -6.70
C THR A 354 -14.31 7.11 -7.85
N LEU A 355 -13.37 6.18 -8.10
CA LEU A 355 -12.38 6.30 -9.16
C LEU A 355 -13.01 6.32 -10.56
N VAL A 356 -13.97 5.44 -10.80
CA VAL A 356 -14.64 5.30 -12.10
C VAL A 356 -15.52 6.51 -12.41
N LYS A 357 -16.35 6.98 -11.46
CA LYS A 357 -17.18 8.18 -11.63
C LYS A 357 -16.33 9.41 -11.97
N LYS A 358 -15.18 9.57 -11.30
CA LYS A 358 -14.22 10.65 -11.59
C LYS A 358 -13.63 10.51 -12.99
N THR A 359 -13.21 9.30 -13.36
CA THR A 359 -12.65 9.01 -14.68
C THR A 359 -13.68 9.29 -15.79
N MET A 360 -14.93 8.88 -15.61
CA MET A 360 -16.04 9.16 -16.53
C MET A 360 -16.22 10.67 -16.74
N ARG A 361 -16.21 11.46 -15.65
CA ARG A 361 -16.32 12.93 -15.74
C ARG A 361 -15.17 13.52 -16.56
N ALA A 362 -13.93 13.15 -16.25
CA ALA A 362 -12.75 13.68 -16.92
C ALA A 362 -12.67 13.28 -18.41
N VAL A 363 -13.01 12.02 -18.73
CA VAL A 363 -13.07 11.52 -20.12
C VAL A 363 -14.14 12.26 -20.91
N LYS A 364 -15.35 12.39 -20.34
CA LYS A 364 -16.46 13.11 -20.97
C LYS A 364 -16.08 14.57 -21.22
N GLU A 365 -15.59 15.27 -20.21
CA GLU A 365 -15.21 16.68 -20.34
C GLU A 365 -14.16 16.89 -21.43
N ARG A 366 -13.08 16.10 -21.43
CA ARG A 366 -12.00 16.23 -22.41
C ARG A 366 -12.46 15.90 -23.82
N LEU A 367 -13.09 14.74 -24.02
CA LEU A 367 -13.48 14.30 -25.36
C LEU A 367 -14.61 15.17 -25.92
N THR A 368 -15.57 15.61 -25.11
CA THR A 368 -16.60 16.56 -25.56
C THR A 368 -15.99 17.90 -25.99
N LYS A 369 -14.98 18.42 -25.27
CA LYS A 369 -14.24 19.63 -25.71
C LYS A 369 -13.52 19.41 -27.05
N GLU A 370 -12.84 18.28 -27.23
CA GLU A 370 -12.16 17.95 -28.50
C GLU A 370 -13.17 17.75 -29.66
N ILE A 371 -14.29 17.06 -29.41
CA ILE A 371 -15.38 16.86 -30.38
C ILE A 371 -15.94 18.21 -30.85
N ASN A 372 -16.36 19.07 -29.90
CA ASN A 372 -16.92 20.37 -30.21
C ASN A 372 -15.95 21.24 -31.03
N TYR A 373 -14.65 21.15 -30.74
CA TYR A 373 -13.62 21.84 -31.52
C TYR A 373 -13.57 21.36 -32.97
N TRP A 374 -13.51 20.04 -33.20
CA TRP A 374 -13.44 19.48 -34.55
C TRP A 374 -14.75 19.66 -35.34
N ASP A 375 -15.91 19.62 -34.67
CA ASP A 375 -17.21 19.90 -35.29
C ASP A 375 -17.32 21.36 -35.75
N ASN A 376 -16.96 22.31 -34.87
CA ASN A 376 -16.92 23.73 -35.25
C ASN A 376 -15.96 23.96 -36.40
N ARG A 377 -14.77 23.34 -36.35
CA ARG A 377 -13.77 23.43 -37.41
C ARG A 377 -14.26 22.85 -38.73
N ALA A 378 -14.98 21.72 -38.71
CA ALA A 378 -15.56 21.12 -39.90
C ALA A 378 -16.62 22.04 -40.52
N ASN A 379 -17.46 22.68 -39.70
CA ASN A 379 -18.48 23.64 -40.17
C ASN A 379 -17.85 24.90 -40.78
N GLU A 380 -16.81 25.46 -40.15
CA GLU A 380 -16.05 26.59 -40.70
C GLU A 380 -15.45 26.27 -42.08
N LEU A 381 -14.78 25.11 -42.20
CA LEU A 381 -14.16 24.68 -43.44
C LEU A 381 -15.20 24.37 -44.53
N ARG A 382 -16.39 23.89 -44.16
CA ARG A 382 -17.50 23.68 -45.09
C ARG A 382 -18.00 25.01 -45.66
N LEU A 383 -18.18 26.03 -44.82
CA LEU A 383 -18.56 27.37 -45.28
C LEU A 383 -17.51 27.98 -46.22
N GLN A 384 -16.22 27.77 -45.94
CA GLN A 384 -15.14 28.18 -46.86
C GLN A 384 -15.13 27.39 -48.17
N ALA A 385 -15.52 26.11 -48.15
CA ALA A 385 -15.65 25.32 -49.36
C ALA A 385 -16.77 25.83 -50.28
N GLU A 386 -17.89 26.28 -49.70
CA GLU A 386 -19.00 26.91 -50.44
C GLU A 386 -18.57 28.21 -51.15
N THR A 387 -17.55 28.90 -50.63
CA THR A 387 -16.93 30.08 -51.30
C THR A 387 -15.94 29.73 -52.43
N GLY A 388 -15.82 28.45 -52.80
CA GLY A 388 -15.05 27.99 -53.97
C GLY A 388 -13.68 27.38 -53.67
N ASN A 389 -13.30 27.22 -52.39
CA ASN A 389 -12.02 26.60 -52.02
C ASN A 389 -12.12 25.07 -51.95
N ARG A 390 -11.67 24.38 -53.00
CA ARG A 390 -11.71 22.91 -53.10
C ARG A 390 -10.85 22.18 -52.05
N MET A 391 -9.75 22.77 -51.56
CA MET A 391 -8.97 22.20 -50.46
C MET A 391 -9.70 22.28 -49.10
N ALA A 392 -10.53 23.31 -48.90
CA ALA A 392 -11.34 23.43 -47.68
C ALA A 392 -12.38 22.31 -47.58
N SER A 393 -12.90 21.81 -48.70
CA SER A 393 -13.84 20.68 -48.73
C SER A 393 -13.21 19.37 -48.22
N LEU A 394 -12.00 19.03 -48.68
CA LEU A 394 -11.27 17.83 -48.21
C LEU A 394 -10.92 17.94 -46.72
N ASN A 395 -10.48 19.12 -46.27
CA ASN A 395 -10.16 19.34 -44.86
C ASN A 395 -11.41 19.31 -43.97
N ALA A 396 -12.57 19.76 -44.47
CA ALA A 396 -13.84 19.67 -43.75
C ALA A 396 -14.26 18.21 -43.54
N ALA A 397 -14.10 17.36 -44.57
CA ALA A 397 -14.39 15.93 -44.47
C ALA A 397 -13.47 15.23 -43.47
N GLN A 398 -12.17 15.53 -43.48
CA GLN A 398 -11.21 14.99 -42.50
C GLN A 398 -11.50 15.45 -41.06
N ALA A 399 -11.87 16.72 -40.87
CA ALA A 399 -12.26 17.25 -39.56
C ALA A 399 -13.53 16.56 -39.03
N ARG A 400 -14.52 16.32 -39.91
CA ARG A 400 -15.74 15.56 -39.60
C ARG A 400 -15.42 14.13 -39.17
N GLN A 401 -14.63 13.42 -39.98
CA GLN A 401 -14.21 12.05 -39.66
C GLN A 401 -13.54 11.98 -38.29
N ARG A 402 -12.70 12.97 -37.95
CA ARG A 402 -12.02 13.02 -36.66
C ARG A 402 -12.98 13.27 -35.50
N ALA A 403 -14.04 14.07 -35.70
CA ALA A 403 -15.10 14.22 -34.71
C ALA A 403 -15.87 12.90 -34.51
N ASP A 404 -16.22 12.21 -35.59
CA ASP A 404 -16.90 10.90 -35.53
C ASP A 404 -16.05 9.84 -34.81
N GLU A 405 -14.74 9.78 -35.08
CA GLU A 405 -13.80 8.90 -34.38
C GLU A 405 -13.73 9.21 -32.87
N LEU A 406 -13.75 10.49 -32.50
CA LEU A 406 -13.75 10.91 -31.10
C LEU A 406 -15.09 10.59 -30.41
N HIS A 407 -16.22 10.69 -31.12
CA HIS A 407 -17.52 10.24 -30.63
C HIS A 407 -17.52 8.74 -30.33
N ALA A 408 -17.11 7.92 -31.30
CA ALA A 408 -17.02 6.46 -31.11
C ALA A 408 -16.07 6.10 -29.95
N ARG A 409 -14.95 6.82 -29.82
CA ARG A 409 -14.02 6.64 -28.70
C ARG A 409 -14.64 7.00 -27.35
N LEU A 410 -15.43 8.08 -27.28
CA LEU A 410 -16.14 8.48 -26.08
C LEU A 410 -17.18 7.41 -25.69
N GLU A 411 -18.00 6.96 -26.64
CA GLU A 411 -19.02 5.92 -26.41
C GLU A 411 -18.37 4.63 -25.89
N ASN A 412 -17.39 4.09 -26.63
CA ASN A 412 -16.68 2.87 -26.24
C ASN A 412 -16.04 2.99 -24.85
N ARG A 413 -15.39 4.13 -24.55
CA ARG A 413 -14.76 4.33 -23.25
C ARG A 413 -15.77 4.47 -22.11
N MET A 414 -16.94 5.07 -22.37
CA MET A 414 -18.00 5.19 -21.38
C MET A 414 -18.66 3.83 -21.10
N GLU A 415 -18.86 3.00 -22.12
CA GLU A 415 -19.32 1.62 -21.95
C GLU A 415 -18.33 0.78 -21.15
N GLU A 416 -17.03 0.86 -21.45
CA GLU A 416 -15.98 0.16 -20.69
C GLU A 416 -15.99 0.59 -19.21
N LEU A 417 -16.11 1.89 -18.95
CA LEU A 417 -16.19 2.42 -17.58
C LEU A 417 -17.50 2.04 -16.88
N GLN A 418 -18.60 1.84 -17.61
CA GLN A 418 -19.83 1.28 -17.03
C GLN A 418 -19.65 -0.19 -16.66
N GLN A 419 -18.95 -0.98 -17.47
CA GLN A 419 -18.60 -2.37 -17.13
C GLN A 419 -17.71 -2.44 -15.88
N ASP A 420 -16.80 -1.47 -15.68
CA ASP A 420 -15.98 -1.35 -14.47
C ASP A 420 -16.79 -1.19 -13.17
N LEU A 421 -18.05 -0.71 -13.25
CA LEU A 421 -18.96 -0.57 -12.12
C LEU A 421 -19.76 -1.85 -11.82
N HIS A 422 -19.79 -2.81 -12.74
CA HIS A 422 -20.48 -4.09 -12.55
C HIS A 422 -19.61 -5.05 -11.75
N ILE A 423 -19.52 -4.79 -10.45
CA ILE A 423 -18.67 -5.53 -9.53
C ILE A 423 -19.46 -6.68 -8.93
N SER A 424 -18.86 -7.88 -8.91
CA SER A 424 -19.45 -9.07 -8.31
C SER A 424 -18.39 -9.90 -7.57
N PRO A 425 -18.73 -10.49 -6.41
CA PRO A 425 -17.83 -11.41 -5.73
C PRO A 425 -17.86 -12.79 -6.39
N MET A 426 -16.73 -13.50 -6.32
CA MET A 426 -16.63 -14.93 -6.58
C MET A 426 -16.77 -15.70 -5.26
N PRO A 427 -17.29 -16.95 -5.29
CA PRO A 427 -17.39 -17.77 -4.09
C PRO A 427 -16.00 -18.01 -3.48
N PRO A 428 -15.88 -18.08 -2.14
CA PRO A 428 -14.62 -18.38 -1.49
C PRO A 428 -14.19 -19.83 -1.74
N GLU A 429 -12.92 -20.01 -2.06
CA GLU A 429 -12.28 -21.31 -2.22
C GLU A 429 -11.37 -21.61 -1.03
N VAL A 430 -11.48 -22.82 -0.49
CA VAL A 430 -10.53 -23.33 0.50
C VAL A 430 -9.30 -23.84 -0.22
N ILE A 431 -8.16 -23.17 0.01
CA ILE A 431 -6.87 -23.57 -0.56
C ILE A 431 -6.29 -24.74 0.23
N GLY A 432 -6.52 -24.75 1.54
CA GLY A 432 -6.01 -25.77 2.46
C GLY A 432 -6.38 -25.50 3.90
N GLY A 433 -5.79 -26.28 4.81
CA GLY A 433 -5.91 -26.04 6.24
C GLY A 433 -4.80 -26.67 7.05
N ALA A 434 -4.76 -26.35 8.34
CA ALA A 434 -3.87 -26.95 9.31
C ALA A 434 -4.61 -27.12 10.65
N LEU A 435 -4.36 -28.24 11.32
CA LEU A 435 -4.82 -28.47 12.68
C LEU A 435 -3.81 -27.83 13.63
N ILE A 436 -4.28 -26.93 14.49
CA ILE A 436 -3.46 -26.18 15.42
C ILE A 436 -3.64 -26.78 16.81
N VAL A 437 -2.54 -27.25 17.38
CA VAL A 437 -2.46 -27.86 18.70
C VAL A 437 -1.75 -26.90 19.64
N PRO A 438 -2.39 -26.44 20.72
CA PRO A 438 -1.71 -25.63 21.73
C PRO A 438 -0.56 -26.39 22.40
N GLN A 439 0.52 -25.69 22.73
CA GLN A 439 1.67 -26.30 23.42
C GLN A 439 1.28 -26.86 24.80
N SER A 440 0.33 -26.22 25.50
CA SER A 440 -0.17 -26.70 26.81
C SER A 440 -0.80 -28.10 26.74
N LEU A 441 -1.55 -28.38 25.66
CA LEU A 441 -2.17 -29.68 25.43
C LEU A 441 -1.10 -30.75 25.14
N LEU A 442 -0.07 -30.40 24.37
CA LEU A 442 1.05 -31.30 24.09
C LEU A 442 1.83 -31.62 25.38
N ASP A 443 2.09 -30.62 26.21
CA ASP A 443 2.78 -30.81 27.49
C ASP A 443 1.97 -31.75 28.40
N ALA A 444 0.64 -31.56 28.46
CA ALA A 444 -0.26 -32.43 29.21
C ALA A 444 -0.31 -33.88 28.69
N ALA A 445 -0.19 -34.07 27.36
CA ALA A 445 -0.20 -35.38 26.73
C ALA A 445 1.13 -36.14 26.87
N THR A 446 2.25 -35.43 26.93
CA THR A 446 3.60 -36.01 26.95
C THR A 446 4.14 -36.27 28.37
N ASP A 447 3.77 -35.46 29.36
CA ASP A 447 4.12 -35.70 30.76
C ASP A 447 2.96 -35.34 31.71
N PRO A 448 2.10 -36.30 32.07
CA PRO A 448 0.97 -36.08 32.98
C PRO A 448 1.39 -35.72 34.42
N GLU A 449 2.64 -36.02 34.82
CA GLU A 449 3.16 -35.77 36.18
C GLU A 449 4.06 -34.51 36.26
N HIS A 450 4.70 -34.06 35.17
CA HIS A 450 5.29 -32.71 35.06
C HIS A 450 4.25 -31.67 34.62
N ARG A 451 3.36 -31.28 35.53
CA ARG A 451 3.09 -29.83 35.64
C ARG A 451 4.40 -29.19 36.12
N ALA A 452 5.19 -28.64 35.19
CA ALA A 452 6.41 -27.91 35.50
C ALA A 452 6.20 -26.93 36.67
N PRO A 453 7.21 -26.71 37.52
CA PRO A 453 7.07 -26.05 38.82
C PRO A 453 6.55 -24.61 38.67
N VAL A 454 5.53 -24.26 39.45
CA VAL A 454 5.04 -22.89 39.73
C VAL A 454 5.16 -21.94 38.54
N VAL A 455 4.58 -22.33 37.41
CA VAL A 455 4.19 -21.38 36.39
C VAL A 455 2.99 -20.61 36.97
N PRO A 456 2.97 -19.25 36.93
CA PRO A 456 1.79 -18.51 37.38
C PRO A 456 0.56 -19.08 36.70
N SER A 457 -0.53 -19.25 37.43
CA SER A 457 -1.77 -19.81 36.87
C SER A 457 -2.15 -19.02 35.60
N GLN A 458 -2.87 -19.63 34.65
CA GLN A 458 -3.34 -18.94 33.44
C GLN A 458 -3.96 -17.57 33.78
N THR A 459 -4.72 -17.53 34.88
CA THR A 459 -5.28 -16.32 35.47
C THR A 459 -4.25 -15.30 35.94
N ASP A 460 -3.09 -15.71 36.46
CA ASP A 460 -2.03 -14.81 36.90
C ASP A 460 -1.29 -14.18 35.71
N ARG A 461 -1.07 -14.91 34.62
CA ARG A 461 -0.41 -14.39 33.41
C ARG A 461 -1.31 -13.44 32.65
N GLU A 462 -2.57 -13.81 32.41
CA GLU A 462 -3.58 -12.92 31.81
C GLU A 462 -3.76 -11.64 32.63
N ARG A 463 -3.72 -11.76 33.97
CA ARG A 463 -3.73 -10.62 34.88
C ARG A 463 -2.48 -9.75 34.73
N ILE A 464 -1.29 -10.34 34.67
CA ILE A 464 -0.02 -9.63 34.44
C ILE A 464 -0.04 -8.89 33.11
N ASP A 465 -0.48 -9.54 32.03
CA ASP A 465 -0.54 -8.94 30.70
C ASP A 465 -1.55 -7.78 30.66
N ARG A 466 -2.74 -7.96 31.24
CA ARG A 466 -3.73 -6.88 31.35
C ARG A 466 -3.22 -5.68 32.16
N LEU A 467 -2.54 -5.93 33.28
CA LEU A 467 -1.93 -4.87 34.10
C LEU A 467 -0.81 -4.16 33.34
N ALA A 468 -0.01 -4.90 32.56
CA ALA A 468 1.04 -4.35 31.74
C ALA A 468 0.50 -3.46 30.61
N VAL A 469 -0.53 -3.91 29.87
CA VAL A 469 -1.19 -3.13 28.82
C VAL A 469 -1.80 -1.87 29.42
N ALA A 470 -2.51 -1.98 30.55
CA ALA A 470 -3.08 -0.83 31.24
C ALA A 470 -2.03 0.20 31.66
N ALA A 471 -0.87 -0.25 32.17
CA ALA A 471 0.24 0.64 32.53
C ALA A 471 0.86 1.35 31.31
N ALA A 472 1.00 0.65 30.18
CA ALA A 472 1.48 1.23 28.93
C ALA A 472 0.50 2.26 28.35
N MET A 473 -0.81 1.96 28.36
CA MET A 473 -1.86 2.90 27.95
C MET A 473 -1.85 4.17 28.80
N GLU A 474 -1.70 4.04 30.11
CA GLU A 474 -1.66 5.17 31.03
C GLU A 474 -0.39 6.03 30.83
N ALA A 475 0.76 5.39 30.56
CA ALA A 475 1.99 6.11 30.23
C ALA A 475 1.84 6.94 28.94
N GLU A 476 1.24 6.39 27.90
CA GLU A 476 1.00 7.10 26.64
C GLU A 476 0.02 8.28 26.81
N ARG A 477 -1.04 8.10 27.60
CA ARG A 477 -1.96 9.20 27.94
C ARG A 477 -1.27 10.33 28.68
N LYS A 478 -0.35 10.02 29.60
CA LYS A 478 0.45 11.03 30.31
C LYS A 478 1.38 11.81 29.38
N LEU A 479 1.81 11.21 28.28
CA LEU A 479 2.59 11.87 27.22
C LEU A 479 1.71 12.71 26.27
N GLY A 480 0.39 12.78 26.51
CA GLY A 480 -0.55 13.53 25.68
C GLY A 480 -0.92 12.83 24.37
N ARG A 481 -0.70 11.52 24.27
CA ARG A 481 -1.06 10.68 23.12
C ARG A 481 -2.44 10.04 23.31
N GLU A 482 -3.01 9.54 22.22
CA GLU A 482 -4.30 8.86 22.17
C GLU A 482 -4.10 7.35 21.91
N PRO A 483 -3.87 6.54 22.96
CA PRO A 483 -3.66 5.11 22.81
C PRO A 483 -4.98 4.34 22.73
N THR A 484 -5.01 3.37 21.82
CA THR A 484 -6.11 2.44 21.59
C THR A 484 -5.58 1.01 21.74
N GLU A 485 -6.20 0.25 22.63
CA GLU A 485 -5.91 -1.18 22.77
C GLU A 485 -6.43 -1.93 21.54
N MET A 486 -5.58 -2.76 20.96
CA MET A 486 -5.93 -3.59 19.83
C MET A 486 -6.60 -4.88 20.31
N PRO A 487 -7.46 -5.52 19.49
CA PRO A 487 -8.03 -6.82 19.83
C PRO A 487 -6.94 -7.83 20.20
N HIS A 488 -7.21 -8.74 21.14
CA HIS A 488 -6.24 -9.78 21.57
C HIS A 488 -5.67 -10.64 20.42
N HIS A 489 -6.36 -10.69 19.27
CA HIS A 489 -5.95 -11.42 18.08
C HIS A 489 -5.29 -10.52 17.01
N ASN A 490 -5.02 -9.24 17.33
CA ASN A 490 -4.36 -8.33 16.41
C ASN A 490 -2.90 -8.76 16.22
N PRO A 491 -2.49 -9.09 15.00
CA PRO A 491 -1.16 -9.62 14.75
C PRO A 491 -0.09 -8.53 14.89
N GLY A 492 0.71 -8.63 15.95
CA GLY A 492 2.06 -8.04 16.02
C GLY A 492 2.27 -6.83 16.94
N TYR A 493 1.23 -6.27 17.57
CA TYR A 493 1.30 -5.23 18.60
C TYR A 493 -0.02 -5.13 19.39
N ASP A 494 0.06 -4.71 20.66
CA ASP A 494 -1.08 -4.65 21.58
C ASP A 494 -1.75 -3.26 21.63
N ILE A 495 -1.00 -2.19 21.40
CA ILE A 495 -1.49 -0.82 21.51
C ILE A 495 -1.11 -0.02 20.26
N GLU A 496 -2.10 0.66 19.67
CA GLU A 496 -1.89 1.71 18.68
C GLU A 496 -1.97 3.07 19.38
N SER A 497 -0.87 3.82 19.41
CA SER A 497 -0.84 5.13 20.07
C SER A 497 -0.65 6.25 19.06
N LYS A 498 -1.64 7.13 18.97
CA LYS A 498 -1.61 8.27 18.07
C LYS A 498 -1.03 9.49 18.79
N ASP A 499 0.01 10.08 18.22
CA ASP A 499 0.52 11.36 18.68
C ASP A 499 -0.20 12.51 17.95
N PRO A 500 -1.05 13.31 18.63
CA PRO A 500 -1.79 14.40 18.00
C PRO A 500 -0.90 15.55 17.50
N ASN A 501 0.34 15.67 17.98
CA ASN A 501 1.25 16.74 17.58
C ASN A 501 1.96 16.43 16.25
N THR A 502 2.41 15.20 16.07
CA THR A 502 3.11 14.74 14.87
C THR A 502 2.20 14.04 13.87
N ASN A 503 0.98 13.68 14.31
CA ASN A 503 0.00 12.88 13.59
C ASN A 503 0.61 11.57 13.05
N GLN A 504 1.46 10.94 13.87
CA GLN A 504 2.13 9.67 13.63
C GLN A 504 1.52 8.59 14.53
N LEU A 505 1.38 7.37 14.00
CA LEU A 505 1.04 6.20 14.77
C LEU A 505 2.31 5.51 15.32
N LEU A 506 2.25 5.19 16.60
CA LEU A 506 3.20 4.33 17.29
C LEU A 506 2.56 2.96 17.51
N PHE A 507 3.33 1.91 17.29
CA PHE A 507 2.91 0.51 17.44
C PHE A 507 3.64 -0.07 18.64
N ILE A 508 2.91 -0.31 19.73
CA ILE A 508 3.50 -0.71 21.01
C ILE A 508 3.13 -2.17 21.30
N GLU A 509 4.14 -3.02 21.38
CA GLU A 509 4.04 -4.40 21.85
C GLU A 509 4.40 -4.44 23.34
N VAL A 510 3.52 -4.99 24.17
CA VAL A 510 3.63 -4.96 25.62
C VAL A 510 3.97 -6.35 26.15
N LYS A 511 5.08 -6.45 26.89
CA LYS A 511 5.48 -7.69 27.57
C LYS A 511 5.42 -7.50 29.08
N GLY A 512 4.37 -8.04 29.69
CA GLY A 512 4.26 -8.18 31.13
C GLY A 512 5.22 -9.25 31.66
N LYS A 513 5.98 -8.91 32.69
CA LYS A 513 6.93 -9.85 33.33
C LYS A 513 6.83 -9.77 34.84
N SER A 514 6.84 -10.93 35.49
CA SER A 514 7.08 -10.99 36.93
C SER A 514 8.52 -10.55 37.22
N THR A 515 8.75 -10.10 38.45
CA THR A 515 10.07 -9.64 38.94
C THR A 515 11.18 -10.69 38.82
N ASP A 516 10.83 -11.97 38.77
CA ASP A 516 11.79 -13.09 38.68
C ASP A 516 12.05 -13.57 37.23
N ALA A 517 11.37 -13.00 36.24
CA ALA A 517 11.54 -13.43 34.86
C ALA A 517 12.90 -12.99 34.30
N THR A 518 13.59 -13.88 33.60
CA THR A 518 14.93 -13.60 33.02
C THR A 518 14.89 -13.44 31.50
N THR A 519 13.79 -13.82 30.85
CA THR A 519 13.66 -13.84 29.39
C THR A 519 12.34 -13.23 28.90
N VAL A 520 12.42 -12.65 27.70
CA VAL A 520 11.28 -12.13 26.95
C VAL A 520 11.18 -12.90 25.64
N THR A 521 10.06 -13.58 25.43
CA THR A 521 9.73 -14.25 24.17
C THR A 521 8.98 -13.29 23.27
N VAL A 522 9.42 -13.16 22.03
CA VAL A 522 8.78 -12.33 21.01
C VAL A 522 8.46 -13.18 19.79
N SER A 523 7.24 -13.05 19.26
CA SER A 523 6.79 -13.80 18.09
C SER A 523 7.45 -13.28 16.80
N LYS A 524 7.43 -14.11 15.75
CA LYS A 524 7.96 -13.74 14.43
C LYS A 524 7.20 -12.55 13.86
N THR A 525 5.88 -12.55 14.02
CA THR A 525 5.01 -11.46 13.57
C THR A 525 5.41 -10.13 14.23
N GLN A 526 5.63 -10.12 15.55
CA GLN A 526 6.08 -8.93 16.29
C GLN A 526 7.43 -8.41 15.80
N ILE A 527 8.38 -9.30 15.55
CA ILE A 527 9.69 -8.93 15.01
C ILE A 527 9.57 -8.31 13.60
N PHE A 528 8.72 -8.86 12.74
CA PHE A 528 8.50 -8.29 11.41
C PHE A 528 7.79 -6.94 11.44
N THR A 529 6.79 -6.76 12.32
CA THR A 529 6.16 -5.45 12.53
C THR A 529 7.20 -4.40 12.91
N ALA A 530 8.15 -4.75 13.80
CA ALA A 530 9.24 -3.86 14.18
C ALA A 530 10.17 -3.51 13.00
N PHE A 531 10.52 -4.47 12.15
CA PHE A 531 11.36 -4.21 10.97
C PHE A 531 10.65 -3.40 9.88
N ASN A 532 9.33 -3.48 9.79
CA ASN A 532 8.55 -2.70 8.83
C ASN A 532 8.42 -1.23 9.27
N LYS A 533 8.40 -1.00 10.58
CA LYS A 533 8.20 0.32 11.20
C LYS A 533 9.24 0.59 12.29
N PRO A 534 10.54 0.64 11.96
CA PRO A 534 11.62 0.77 12.95
C PRO A 534 11.48 2.05 13.80
N ASP A 535 11.06 3.15 13.19
CA ASP A 535 10.92 4.45 13.86
C ASP A 535 9.66 4.56 14.74
N SER A 536 8.62 3.77 14.44
CA SER A 536 7.31 3.83 15.10
C SER A 536 7.04 2.67 16.06
N PHE A 537 7.81 1.57 15.98
CA PHE A 537 7.60 0.39 16.80
C PHE A 537 8.32 0.50 18.15
N ILE A 538 7.63 0.14 19.22
CA ILE A 538 8.14 0.18 20.59
C ILE A 538 7.86 -1.17 21.26
N LEU A 539 8.90 -1.79 21.82
CA LEU A 539 8.73 -2.90 22.76
C LEU A 539 8.66 -2.31 24.18
N ALA A 540 7.49 -2.39 24.81
CA ALA A 540 7.26 -1.95 26.18
C ALA A 540 7.39 -3.13 27.13
N ILE A 541 8.34 -3.06 28.05
CA ILE A 541 8.52 -4.06 29.11
C ILE A 541 7.92 -3.50 30.39
N VAL A 542 7.03 -4.27 31.02
CA VAL A 542 6.39 -3.88 32.28
C VAL A 542 6.63 -4.96 33.33
N GLU A 543 7.35 -4.58 34.37
CA GLU A 543 7.47 -5.41 35.57
C GLU A 543 6.21 -5.28 36.42
N VAL A 544 5.58 -6.42 36.73
CA VAL A 544 4.40 -6.51 37.58
C VAL A 544 4.76 -7.18 38.89
N ASP A 545 4.56 -6.46 39.99
CA ASP A 545 4.77 -6.93 41.36
C ASP A 545 3.43 -7.01 42.09
N GLY A 546 2.94 -8.23 42.33
CA GLY A 546 1.60 -8.47 42.85
C GLY A 546 0.53 -7.84 41.94
N ASP A 547 -0.26 -6.91 42.49
CA ASP A 547 -1.31 -6.16 41.79
C ASP A 547 -0.84 -4.79 41.25
N THR A 548 0.46 -4.49 41.36
CA THR A 548 1.01 -3.20 40.94
C THR A 548 1.93 -3.37 39.74
N ALA A 549 1.57 -2.75 38.62
CA ALA A 549 2.47 -2.60 37.49
C ALA A 549 3.42 -1.41 37.73
N LYS A 550 4.72 -1.63 37.54
CA LYS A 550 5.72 -0.55 37.53
C LYS A 550 5.58 0.29 36.25
N GLU A 551 6.29 1.42 36.21
CA GLU A 551 6.35 2.23 34.99
C GLU A 551 6.96 1.42 33.83
N PRO A 552 6.33 1.46 32.63
CA PRO A 552 6.80 0.73 31.48
C PRO A 552 8.17 1.25 31.01
N ARG A 553 9.02 0.35 30.53
CA ARG A 553 10.33 0.68 29.93
C ARG A 553 10.26 0.45 28.42
N TYR A 554 10.54 1.50 27.65
CA TYR A 554 10.41 1.49 26.20
C TYR A 554 11.74 1.18 25.52
N ILE A 555 11.70 0.28 24.55
CA ILE A 555 12.86 -0.10 23.74
C ILE A 555 12.52 0.19 22.29
N ARG A 556 13.24 1.15 21.71
CA ARG A 556 13.19 1.49 20.29
C ARG A 556 14.19 0.62 19.53
N GLU A 557 13.83 0.21 18.31
CA GLU A 557 14.61 -0.74 17.48
C GLU A 557 15.07 -1.99 18.27
N PRO A 558 14.15 -2.74 18.91
CA PRO A 558 14.51 -3.81 19.83
C PRO A 558 15.33 -4.93 19.17
N PHE A 559 15.10 -5.20 17.88
CA PHE A 559 15.67 -6.33 17.16
C PHE A 559 16.72 -5.91 16.13
N GLN A 560 17.83 -6.65 16.09
CA GLN A 560 18.95 -6.38 15.17
C GLN A 560 19.06 -7.38 14.02
N LYS A 561 18.40 -8.54 14.14
CA LYS A 561 18.49 -9.62 13.17
C LYS A 561 17.12 -10.27 12.95
N GLU A 562 16.84 -10.60 11.69
CA GLU A 562 15.67 -11.37 11.31
C GLU A 562 15.72 -12.81 11.86
N PRO A 563 14.56 -13.37 12.26
CA PRO A 563 14.45 -14.78 12.55
C PRO A 563 14.61 -15.59 11.25
N ASP A 564 15.23 -16.77 11.37
CA ASP A 564 15.37 -17.70 10.24
C ASP A 564 13.99 -18.20 9.76
N PHE A 565 13.92 -18.76 8.54
CA PHE A 565 12.64 -19.09 7.90
C PHE A 565 11.74 -19.99 8.76
N GLY A 566 12.29 -20.98 9.47
CA GLY A 566 11.54 -21.89 10.34
C GLY A 566 11.37 -21.45 11.80
N VAL A 567 11.90 -20.29 12.19
CA VAL A 567 11.81 -19.77 13.57
C VAL A 567 10.50 -19.01 13.74
N THR A 568 9.73 -19.37 14.77
CA THR A 568 8.40 -18.80 15.08
C THR A 568 8.42 -17.81 16.23
N SER A 569 9.38 -17.93 17.14
CA SER A 569 9.63 -16.98 18.21
C SER A 569 11.11 -16.93 18.59
N VAL A 570 11.54 -15.83 19.19
CA VAL A 570 12.91 -15.64 19.67
C VAL A 570 12.87 -15.23 21.14
N ASN A 571 13.70 -15.89 21.95
CA ASN A 571 13.89 -15.54 23.35
C ASN A 571 15.06 -14.55 23.48
N TYR A 572 14.79 -13.40 24.08
CA TYR A 572 15.78 -12.38 24.40
C TYR A 572 16.04 -12.34 25.92
N ASN A 573 17.26 -11.99 26.30
CA ASN A 573 17.60 -11.78 27.70
C ASN A 573 16.99 -10.46 28.19
N LEU A 574 16.23 -10.52 29.29
CA LEU A 574 15.52 -9.36 29.83
C LEU A 574 16.49 -8.24 30.26
N SER A 575 17.61 -8.61 30.89
CA SER A 575 18.59 -7.63 31.38
C SER A 575 19.29 -6.86 30.25
N GLU A 576 19.58 -7.52 29.12
CA GLU A 576 20.16 -6.88 27.94
C GLU A 576 19.16 -5.92 27.26
N LEU A 577 17.88 -6.29 27.22
CA LEU A 577 16.81 -5.44 26.70
C LEU A 577 16.59 -4.22 27.59
N LEU A 578 16.52 -4.41 28.92
CA LEU A 578 16.35 -3.32 29.88
C LEU A 578 17.54 -2.35 29.87
N ALA A 579 18.76 -2.81 29.62
CA ALA A 579 19.94 -1.95 29.49
C ALA A 579 19.84 -0.95 28.32
N ARG A 580 19.07 -1.28 27.28
CA ARG A 580 18.78 -0.43 26.11
C ARG A 580 17.45 0.32 26.24
N SER A 581 16.75 0.16 27.36
CA SER A 581 15.42 0.74 27.56
C SER A 581 15.49 2.17 28.10
N GLU A 582 14.49 2.96 27.74
CA GLU A 582 14.30 4.33 28.18
C GLU A 582 12.95 4.47 28.90
N PRO A 583 12.76 5.49 29.75
CA PRO A 583 11.42 5.83 30.23
C PRO A 583 10.52 6.23 29.05
N PRO A 584 9.18 6.15 29.21
CA PRO A 584 8.24 6.55 28.17
C PRO A 584 8.51 7.99 27.72
N SER A 585 8.65 8.17 26.41
CA SER A 585 9.00 9.44 25.75
C SER A 585 8.27 9.64 24.44
#